data_AF-A0A2P7QXD1-F1
#
_entry.id   AF-A0A2P7QXD1-F1
#
_cell.length_a   1.000
_cell.length_b   1.000
_cell.length_c   1.000
_cell.angle_alpha   90.00
_cell.angle_beta   90.00
_cell.angle_gamma   90.00
#
_symmetry.space_group_name_H-M   'P 1'
#
loop_
_entity.id
_entity.type
_entity.pdbx_description
1 polymer ?
#
loop_
_entity_poly.entity_id
_entity_poly.type
_entity_poly.pdbx_seq_one_letter_code
_entity_poly.pdbx_strand_id
1 'polypeptide(L)'
;MYREDKHLVSVTTTRRHVPDLKALQRTCDTNYLALMKLLPRRAVVGESVSVGINEQLLFVLRVLEIAPYTWHVSIEQCTPGLPCFMRMKVRVRLYHDVRMAEVCASQQIFTLQPSYDYPNKNMHHPNEKEQVNLFLAEWLKCCLYHGFSTVKQV
;
A
#
# COMPACT_ATOMS: atom_id res chain seq x y z
N MET A 1 19.70 4.67 -58.12
CA MET A 1 18.74 5.70 -57.66
C MET A 1 17.83 5.00 -56.63
N TYR A 2 18.31 4.83 -55.40
CA TYR A 2 17.57 4.10 -54.35
C TYR A 2 16.70 5.10 -53.58
N ARG A 3 15.40 4.82 -53.53
CA ARG A 3 14.38 5.61 -52.86
C ARG A 3 14.38 5.18 -51.38
N GLU A 4 14.82 6.05 -50.48
CA GLU A 4 14.72 5.81 -49.03
C GLU A 4 13.27 6.04 -48.58
N ASP A 5 12.59 4.96 -48.24
CA ASP A 5 11.29 4.98 -47.57
C ASP A 5 11.47 5.46 -46.13
N LYS A 6 11.20 6.75 -45.90
CA LYS A 6 11.06 7.34 -44.57
C LYS A 6 9.85 6.73 -43.87
N HIS A 7 10.08 5.70 -43.07
CA HIS A 7 9.11 5.21 -42.09
C HIS A 7 8.81 6.32 -41.09
N LEU A 8 7.65 6.97 -41.23
CA LEU A 8 7.05 7.79 -40.18
C LEU A 8 6.66 6.86 -39.03
N VAL A 9 7.53 6.78 -38.02
CA VAL A 9 7.14 6.23 -36.72
C VAL A 9 6.18 7.24 -36.09
N SER A 10 4.88 6.94 -36.12
CA SER A 10 3.90 7.71 -35.36
C SER A 10 4.20 7.52 -33.88
N VAL A 11 4.74 8.56 -33.26
CA VAL A 11 4.85 8.63 -31.80
C VAL A 11 3.43 8.77 -31.27
N THR A 12 2.83 7.65 -30.87
CA THR A 12 1.57 7.66 -30.11
C THR A 12 1.86 8.38 -28.80
N THR A 13 1.49 9.67 -28.71
CA THR A 13 1.55 10.45 -27.48
C THR A 13 0.71 9.74 -26.42
N THR A 14 1.37 9.00 -25.53
CA THR A 14 0.76 8.38 -24.36
C THR A 14 0.17 9.50 -23.51
N ARG A 15 -1.15 9.49 -23.32
CA ARG A 15 -1.81 10.48 -22.44
C ARG A 15 -1.21 10.36 -21.06
N ARG A 16 -0.66 11.46 -20.55
CA ARG A 16 -0.12 11.56 -19.19
C ARG A 16 -1.23 11.22 -18.21
N HIS A 17 -0.98 10.26 -17.32
CA HIS A 17 -1.92 9.91 -16.27
C HIS A 17 -2.10 11.11 -15.33
N VAL A 18 -3.35 11.47 -15.07
CA VAL A 18 -3.74 12.50 -14.11
C VAL A 18 -4.41 11.78 -12.94
N PRO A 19 -3.78 11.73 -11.76
CA PRO A 19 -4.34 11.06 -10.59
C PRO A 19 -5.69 11.63 -10.18
N ASP A 20 -6.65 10.77 -9.84
CA ASP A 20 -7.90 11.22 -9.21
C ASP A 20 -7.65 11.41 -7.71
N LEU A 21 -7.21 12.62 -7.37
CA LEU A 21 -6.87 12.97 -6.00
C LEU A 21 -8.05 12.79 -5.03
N LYS A 22 -9.28 13.02 -5.48
CA LYS A 22 -10.48 12.87 -4.64
C LYS A 22 -10.75 11.39 -4.36
N ALA A 23 -10.62 10.54 -5.36
CA ALA A 23 -10.74 9.09 -5.16
C ALA A 23 -9.64 8.58 -4.22
N LEU A 24 -8.39 9.00 -4.44
CA LEU A 24 -7.27 8.60 -3.58
C LEU A 24 -7.49 9.03 -2.13
N GLN A 25 -7.92 10.27 -1.88
CA GLN A 25 -8.22 10.76 -0.53
C GLN A 25 -9.27 9.90 0.18
N ARG A 26 -10.39 9.58 -0.49
CA ARG A 26 -11.43 8.71 0.08
C ARG A 26 -10.91 7.33 0.44
N THR A 27 -10.04 6.77 -0.40
CA THR A 27 -9.38 5.48 -0.13
C THR A 27 -8.52 5.58 1.12
N CYS A 28 -7.72 6.64 1.25
CA CYS A 28 -6.85 6.84 2.41
C CYS A 28 -7.64 7.10 3.71
N ASP A 29 -8.78 7.78 3.65
CA ASP A 29 -9.70 7.95 4.79
C ASP A 29 -10.27 6.60 5.25
N THR A 30 -10.68 5.78 4.28
CA THR A 30 -11.19 4.42 4.53
C THR A 30 -10.11 3.55 5.18
N ASN A 31 -8.89 3.62 4.66
CA ASN A 31 -7.73 2.91 5.21
C ASN A 31 -7.47 3.30 6.66
N TYR A 32 -7.54 4.60 6.98
CA TYR A 32 -7.33 5.08 8.35
C TYR A 32 -8.37 4.48 9.31
N LEU A 33 -9.65 4.59 8.96
CA LEU A 33 -10.73 4.10 9.82
C LEU A 33 -10.62 2.59 10.05
N ALA A 34 -10.25 1.82 9.02
CA ALA A 34 -10.10 0.38 9.17
C ALA A 34 -8.85 -0.01 9.97
N LEU A 35 -7.71 0.67 9.76
CA LEU A 35 -6.50 0.42 10.56
C LEU A 35 -6.70 0.75 12.04
N MET A 36 -7.43 1.82 12.35
CA MET A 36 -7.76 2.17 13.74
C MET A 36 -8.69 1.16 14.44
N LYS A 37 -9.33 0.25 13.68
CA LYS A 37 -10.07 -0.89 14.26
C LYS A 37 -9.18 -2.11 14.51
N LEU A 38 -8.08 -2.26 13.75
CA LEU A 38 -7.16 -3.40 13.87
C LEU A 38 -6.03 -3.13 14.87
N LEU A 39 -5.52 -1.90 14.91
CA LEU A 39 -4.43 -1.51 15.78
C LEU A 39 -4.91 -1.25 17.23
N PRO A 40 -4.07 -1.53 18.24
CA PRO A 40 -4.39 -1.21 19.62
C PRO A 40 -4.56 0.31 19.79
N ARG A 41 -5.60 0.74 20.53
CA ARG A 41 -5.86 2.17 20.81
C ARG A 41 -4.68 2.89 21.48
N ARG A 42 -3.88 2.17 22.25
CA ARG A 42 -2.71 2.68 22.98
C ARG A 42 -1.49 1.85 22.62
N ALA A 43 -1.19 1.80 21.32
CA ALA A 43 -0.02 1.08 20.85
C ALA A 43 1.27 1.79 21.28
N VAL A 44 2.32 1.01 21.54
CA VAL A 44 3.68 1.52 21.73
C VAL A 44 4.56 1.15 20.54
N VAL A 45 5.68 1.84 20.36
CA VAL A 45 6.66 1.50 19.31
C VAL A 45 7.16 0.07 19.53
N GLY A 46 7.21 -0.71 18.45
CA GLY A 46 7.58 -2.13 18.46
C GLY A 46 6.40 -3.07 18.70
N GLU A 47 5.26 -2.59 19.20
CA GLU A 47 4.08 -3.41 19.43
C GLU A 47 3.56 -3.99 18.11
N SER A 48 3.18 -5.27 18.18
CA SER A 48 2.71 -6.02 17.02
C SER A 48 1.38 -6.71 17.30
N VAL A 49 0.53 -6.70 16.28
CA VAL A 49 -0.76 -7.39 16.24
C VAL A 49 -0.76 -8.36 15.07
N SER A 50 -1.05 -9.62 15.36
CA SER A 50 -1.32 -10.61 14.34
C SER A 50 -2.78 -10.53 13.89
N VAL A 51 -3.03 -10.54 12.58
CA VAL A 51 -4.36 -10.56 11.95
C VAL A 51 -4.44 -11.83 11.10
N GLY A 52 -5.25 -12.78 11.53
CA GLY A 52 -5.59 -13.97 10.74
C GLY A 52 -6.92 -13.79 10.02
N ILE A 53 -6.93 -13.97 8.69
CA ILE A 53 -8.18 -14.00 7.89
C ILE A 53 -8.72 -15.43 7.82
N ASN A 54 -7.82 -16.41 7.70
CA ASN A 54 -8.08 -17.84 7.81
C ASN A 54 -6.79 -18.55 8.29
N GLU A 55 -6.80 -19.88 8.39
CA GLU A 55 -5.66 -20.68 8.88
C GLU A 55 -4.38 -20.53 8.05
N GLN A 56 -4.51 -20.10 6.78
CA GLN A 56 -3.41 -20.05 5.81
C GLN A 56 -2.96 -18.61 5.53
N LEU A 57 -3.73 -17.61 5.97
CA LEU A 57 -3.49 -16.21 5.65
C LEU A 57 -3.36 -15.38 6.92
N LEU A 58 -2.10 -15.23 7.34
CA LEU A 58 -1.68 -14.50 8.53
C LEU A 58 -0.92 -13.24 8.14
N PHE A 59 -1.24 -12.13 8.79
CA PHE A 59 -0.51 -10.88 8.68
C PHE A 59 -0.05 -10.41 10.06
N VAL A 60 1.06 -9.68 10.10
CA VAL A 60 1.53 -8.99 11.29
C VAL A 60 1.57 -7.49 10.99
N LEU A 61 0.84 -6.72 11.79
CA LEU A 61 0.89 -5.27 11.82
C LEU A 61 1.82 -4.89 12.96
N ARG A 62 2.84 -4.07 12.67
CA ARG A 62 3.83 -3.63 13.67
C ARG A 62 3.96 -2.13 13.65
N VAL A 63 3.89 -1.51 14.82
CA VAL A 63 4.16 -0.09 14.99
C VAL A 63 5.67 0.15 14.92
N LEU A 64 6.10 0.88 13.91
CA LEU A 64 7.51 1.22 13.69
C LEU A 64 7.89 2.53 14.38
N GLU A 65 6.99 3.50 14.36
CA GLU A 65 7.22 4.85 14.88
C GLU A 65 5.90 5.48 15.33
N ILE A 66 5.96 6.27 16.41
CA ILE A 66 4.85 7.08 16.92
C ILE A 66 5.36 8.51 17.12
N ALA A 67 4.74 9.45 16.42
CA ALA A 67 4.81 10.89 16.66
C ALA A 67 3.42 11.42 17.07
N PRO A 68 3.28 12.66 17.60
CA PRO A 68 2.02 13.16 18.15
C PRO A 68 0.82 13.08 17.20
N TYR A 69 1.04 13.32 15.91
CA TYR A 69 -0.01 13.32 14.89
C TYR A 69 0.24 12.32 13.76
N THR A 70 1.30 11.53 13.85
CA THR A 70 1.72 10.65 12.75
C THR A 70 2.27 9.34 13.27
N TRP A 71 1.71 8.23 12.82
CA TRP A 71 2.22 6.90 13.10
C TRP A 71 2.76 6.25 11.83
N HIS A 72 3.75 5.39 12.02
CA HIS A 72 4.32 4.58 10.95
C HIS A 72 4.19 3.11 11.32
N VAL A 73 3.53 2.34 10.45
CA VAL A 73 3.18 0.94 10.70
C VAL A 73 3.63 0.10 9.52
N SER A 74 4.19 -1.09 9.77
CA SER A 74 4.38 -2.10 8.73
C SER A 74 3.27 -3.13 8.78
N ILE A 75 2.86 -3.60 7.62
CA ILE A 75 1.98 -4.75 7.45
C ILE A 75 2.76 -5.78 6.62
N GLU A 76 2.93 -6.97 7.16
CA GLU A 76 3.68 -8.05 6.51
C GLU A 76 2.87 -9.36 6.54
N GLN A 77 2.82 -10.04 5.40
CA GLN A 77 2.26 -11.39 5.33
C GLN A 77 3.22 -12.39 5.98
N CYS A 78 2.72 -13.18 6.91
CA CYS A 78 3.49 -14.18 7.65
C CYS A 78 2.93 -15.60 7.46
N THR A 79 2.32 -15.88 6.31
CA THR A 79 1.88 -17.23 5.93
C THR A 79 3.05 -18.23 6.00
N PRO A 80 2.92 -19.31 6.79
CA PRO A 80 3.92 -20.38 6.83
C PRO A 80 4.16 -20.96 5.44
N GLY A 81 5.42 -21.27 5.11
CA GLY A 81 5.80 -21.85 3.82
C GLY A 81 5.92 -20.86 2.65
N LEU A 82 5.50 -19.59 2.81
CA LEU A 82 5.71 -18.56 1.79
C LEU A 82 7.12 -17.95 1.90
N PRO A 83 7.95 -18.00 0.85
CA PRO A 83 9.27 -17.36 0.82
C PRO A 83 9.19 -15.85 1.04
N CYS A 84 10.21 -15.27 1.69
CA CYS A 84 10.20 -13.86 2.08
C CYS A 84 9.99 -12.88 0.91
N PHE A 85 10.52 -13.21 -0.27
CA PHE A 85 10.38 -12.41 -1.48
C PHE A 85 8.99 -12.48 -2.13
N MET A 86 8.12 -13.40 -1.70
CA MET A 86 6.73 -13.50 -2.14
C MET A 86 5.72 -12.97 -1.12
N ARG A 87 6.20 -12.56 0.07
CA ARG A 87 5.33 -12.02 1.12
C ARG A 87 4.96 -10.58 0.82
N MET A 88 3.67 -10.29 0.83
CA MET A 88 3.21 -8.89 0.83
C MET A 88 3.82 -8.14 2.00
N LYS A 89 4.50 -7.02 1.72
CA LYS A 89 5.03 -6.10 2.73
C LYS A 89 4.76 -4.66 2.32
N VAL A 90 4.08 -3.92 3.17
CA VAL A 90 3.80 -2.49 2.97
C VAL A 90 4.11 -1.69 4.23
N ARG A 91 4.52 -0.43 4.04
CA ARG A 91 4.63 0.54 5.12
C ARG A 91 3.56 1.60 4.93
N VAL A 92 2.79 1.81 5.99
CA VAL A 92 1.66 2.72 6.01
C VAL A 92 1.97 3.84 6.99
N ARG A 93 1.69 5.07 6.55
CA ARG A 93 1.70 6.24 7.42
C ARG A 93 0.27 6.63 7.74
N LEU A 94 -0.01 6.84 9.01
CA LEU A 94 -1.29 7.28 9.51
C LEU A 94 -1.14 8.71 10.02
N TYR A 95 -1.93 9.63 9.48
CA TYR A 95 -2.00 11.02 9.93
C TYR A 95 -3.28 11.18 10.75
N HIS A 96 -3.14 11.48 12.04
CA HIS A 96 -4.26 11.53 12.99
C HIS A 96 -5.05 12.84 12.93
N ASP A 97 -4.39 13.92 12.56
CA ASP A 97 -4.97 15.26 12.39
C ASP A 97 -5.96 15.32 11.23
N VAL A 98 -5.59 14.73 10.09
CA VAL A 98 -6.44 14.65 8.88
C VAL A 98 -7.16 13.31 8.74
N ARG A 99 -6.94 12.37 9.67
CA ARG A 99 -7.57 11.04 9.73
C ARG A 99 -7.40 10.24 8.42
N MET A 100 -6.18 10.23 7.91
CA MET A 100 -5.82 9.64 6.62
C MET A 100 -4.72 8.58 6.81
N ALA A 101 -4.77 7.48 6.05
CA ALA A 101 -3.69 6.50 6.03
C ALA A 101 -3.29 6.16 4.60
N GLU A 102 -2.00 6.31 4.29
CA GLU A 102 -1.45 6.04 2.96
C GLU A 102 -0.33 5.02 2.99
N VAL A 103 -0.21 4.23 1.93
CA VAL A 103 0.97 3.39 1.72
C VAL A 103 2.11 4.25 1.21
N CYS A 104 3.21 4.31 1.97
CA CYS A 104 4.42 5.06 1.61
C CYS A 104 5.45 4.18 0.88
N ALA A 105 5.47 2.89 1.19
CA ALA A 105 6.42 1.94 0.61
C ALA A 105 5.77 0.56 0.45
N SER A 106 6.19 -0.17 -0.58
CA SER A 106 5.84 -1.58 -0.82
C SER A 106 7.11 -2.42 -0.95
N GLN A 107 6.98 -3.74 -0.97
CA GLN A 107 8.05 -4.74 -0.82
C GLN A 107 9.38 -4.41 -1.53
N GLN A 108 9.33 -3.85 -2.74
CA GLN A 108 10.50 -3.48 -3.54
C GLN A 108 10.63 -1.96 -3.80
N ILE A 109 9.68 -1.15 -3.32
CA ILE A 109 9.64 0.30 -3.55
C ILE A 109 9.72 1.01 -2.20
N PHE A 110 10.88 1.61 -1.92
CA PHE A 110 11.13 2.33 -0.67
C PHE A 110 10.29 3.61 -0.52
N THR A 111 9.89 4.24 -1.62
CA THR A 111 9.05 5.44 -1.63
C THR A 111 8.19 5.45 -2.88
N LEU A 112 6.86 5.40 -2.69
CA LEU A 112 5.89 5.50 -3.77
C LEU A 112 5.69 6.95 -4.19
N GLN A 113 5.89 7.23 -5.47
CA GLN A 113 5.63 8.55 -6.07
C GLN A 113 4.14 8.72 -6.38
N PRO A 114 3.61 9.96 -6.36
CA PRO A 114 2.22 10.22 -6.72
C PRO A 114 1.86 9.75 -8.14
N SER A 115 2.80 9.84 -9.08
CA SER A 115 2.69 9.28 -10.43
C SER A 115 4.08 9.02 -11.01
N TYR A 116 4.15 8.11 -11.98
CA TYR A 116 5.37 7.79 -12.72
C TYR A 116 5.17 8.03 -14.22
N ASP A 117 6.21 8.51 -14.90
CA ASP A 117 6.22 8.51 -16.37
C ASP A 117 6.34 7.08 -16.88
N TYR A 118 5.75 6.79 -18.04
CA TYR A 118 5.81 5.46 -18.64
C TYR A 118 6.14 5.51 -20.13
N PRO A 119 7.07 4.66 -20.61
CA PRO A 119 7.86 3.69 -19.84
C PRO A 119 8.95 4.35 -18.98
N ASN A 120 9.27 3.74 -17.83
CA ASN A 120 10.43 4.11 -17.00
C ASN A 120 11.35 2.91 -16.78
N LYS A 121 12.61 3.15 -16.37
CA LYS A 121 13.65 2.11 -16.21
C LYS A 121 13.26 0.98 -15.24
N ASN A 122 12.38 1.29 -14.28
CA ASN A 122 11.93 0.36 -13.26
C ASN A 122 10.54 -0.22 -13.57
N MET A 123 9.99 0.10 -14.75
CA MET A 123 8.68 -0.36 -15.23
C MET A 123 7.50 -0.07 -14.27
N HIS A 124 7.59 0.99 -13.47
CA HIS A 124 6.46 1.40 -12.61
C HIS A 124 5.29 1.89 -13.44
N HIS A 125 4.07 1.50 -13.06
CA HIS A 125 2.87 2.01 -13.73
C HIS A 125 2.58 3.46 -13.28
N PRO A 126 1.97 4.29 -14.13
CA PRO A 126 1.68 5.69 -13.79
C PRO A 126 0.78 5.89 -12.56
N ASN A 127 -0.08 4.92 -12.24
CA ASN A 127 -1.07 4.97 -11.16
C ASN A 127 -0.74 4.02 -9.98
N GLU A 128 0.53 3.64 -9.82
CA GLU A 128 0.98 2.68 -8.79
C GLU A 128 0.51 3.08 -7.38
N LYS A 129 0.59 4.37 -7.04
CA LYS A 129 0.16 4.90 -5.74
C LYS A 129 -1.32 4.64 -5.47
N GLU A 130 -2.17 4.83 -6.47
CA GLU A 130 -3.60 4.57 -6.37
C GLU A 130 -3.87 3.08 -6.18
N GLN A 131 -3.23 2.24 -7.00
CA GLN A 131 -3.41 0.79 -6.95
C GLN A 131 -3.00 0.21 -5.59
N VAL A 132 -1.85 0.63 -5.04
CA VAL A 132 -1.37 0.11 -3.76
C VAL A 132 -2.26 0.57 -2.59
N ASN A 133 -2.80 1.79 -2.62
CA ASN A 133 -3.73 2.25 -1.58
C ASN A 133 -5.10 1.57 -1.68
N LEU A 134 -5.59 1.32 -2.90
CA LEU A 134 -6.81 0.55 -3.15
C LEU A 134 -6.66 -0.90 -2.70
N PHE A 135 -5.52 -1.51 -2.97
CA PHE A 135 -5.20 -2.85 -2.51
C PHE A 135 -5.23 -2.95 -0.98
N LEU A 136 -4.63 -1.97 -0.27
CA LEU A 136 -4.71 -1.90 1.19
C LEU A 136 -6.18 -1.79 1.66
N ALA A 137 -6.99 -0.99 0.99
CA ALA A 137 -8.40 -0.80 1.35
C ALA A 137 -9.21 -2.09 1.23
N GLU A 138 -9.08 -2.79 0.10
CA GLU A 138 -9.79 -4.06 -0.11
C GLU A 138 -9.28 -5.15 0.85
N TRP A 139 -7.98 -5.18 1.14
CA TRP A 139 -7.43 -6.09 2.15
C TRP A 139 -8.00 -5.80 3.55
N LEU A 140 -8.00 -4.54 3.98
CA LEU A 140 -8.57 -4.12 5.26
C LEU A 140 -10.07 -4.45 5.36
N LYS A 141 -10.81 -4.22 4.28
CA LYS A 141 -12.23 -4.57 4.18
C LYS A 141 -12.44 -6.07 4.31
N CYS A 142 -11.61 -6.87 3.65
CA CYS A 142 -11.62 -8.33 3.78
C CYS A 142 -11.38 -8.76 5.24
N CYS A 143 -10.36 -8.21 5.91
CA CYS A 143 -10.12 -8.49 7.33
C CYS A 143 -11.34 -8.20 8.20
N LEU A 144 -11.96 -7.02 8.01
CA LEU A 144 -13.12 -6.61 8.82
C LEU A 144 -14.38 -7.41 8.52
N TYR A 145 -14.58 -7.86 7.27
CA TYR A 145 -15.81 -8.55 6.85
C TYR A 145 -15.82 -10.04 7.22
N HIS A 146 -14.70 -10.74 7.02
CA HIS A 146 -14.63 -12.19 7.24
C HIS A 146 -14.43 -12.58 8.72
N GLY A 147 -14.34 -11.58 9.61
CA GLY A 147 -13.89 -11.78 10.97
C GLY A 147 -12.37 -11.96 10.99
N PHE A 148 -11.71 -11.21 11.86
CA PHE A 148 -10.28 -11.32 12.08
C PHE A 148 -10.04 -11.69 13.54
N SER A 149 -9.04 -12.54 13.78
CA SER A 149 -8.52 -12.73 15.14
C SER A 149 -7.30 -11.85 15.33
N THR A 150 -7.38 -10.95 16.31
CA THR A 150 -6.25 -10.11 16.73
C THR A 150 -5.61 -10.73 17.96
N VAL A 151 -4.33 -11.11 17.83
CA VAL A 151 -3.50 -11.54 18.96
C VAL A 151 -2.38 -10.54 19.14
N LYS A 152 -2.34 -9.88 20.30
CA LYS A 152 -1.20 -9.04 20.69
C LYS A 152 0.00 -9.94 20.92
N GLN A 153 1.10 -9.67 20.24
CA GLN A 153 2.36 -10.35 20.52
C GLN A 153 2.99 -9.67 21.75
N VAL A 154 3.23 -10.47 22.80
CA VAL A 154 3.92 -10.06 24.03
C VAL A 154 5.42 -10.07 23.81
#